data_AF-A0A1H9DAW9-F1
#
_entry.id   AF-A0A1H9DAW9-F1
#
_cell.length_a   1.000
_cell.length_b   1.000
_cell.length_c   1.000
_cell.angle_alpha   90.00
_cell.angle_beta   90.00
_cell.angle_gamma   90.00
#
_symmetry.space_group_name_H-M   'P 1'
#
loop_
_entity.id
_entity.type
_entity.pdbx_description
1 polymer ?
#
loop_
_entity_poly.entity_id
_entity_poly.type
_entity_poly.pdbx_seq_one_letter_code
_entity_poly.pdbx_strand_id
1 'polypeptide(L)'
;MKPHHWPFVALGASAAAAITVVVVARTGSPALNMAIMVGIPLVVTYLAHLASKRAPGRVLFEFRVDPRPSWYNDAVEVTGRGLEITVMSGGGRMASRGPTKVSYGFTDLLGISTRQAVPGEAPWITLSDGRGLPVPAGDVVVLRTTSGEQVLPVEDPQEFVSLVRSRVSGLPEVHSTPTVHTGSHLDEVGDAPPPTGDRTTAVEGPAVSLTGPPLAVRWLVGATLALAGTVALPAVALLTTPGVPWIVLTAPGIAGVVWVLNRNVPRIWGRVALLAVPVAVFWLIGKGGYPWIPVLLVLCPVLGYLGGRMFRLGAHLGRAVEVRVPLRNGASLYVQRDRLVHMLNKSHDGGVHPQAMWLGDLTLVQPGTSPDLHGWPVPGGVEMTVGRSPMLRLVARPQQWILPVTQAGELAELIRSRQGTPARPSRMSVEEWRELHQWAVRRTTGSDRGNYQTVGIGWRLFAASVTGTFAWMFISLGLVAWGGILIAVPLTAWLLADWWRVRGRMRVAEHNVLPPGSPDWGETRPDHAPVPGWQPYR
;
A
#
# COMPACT_ATOMS: atom_id res chain seq x y z
N MET A 1 28.83 1.38 6.74
CA MET A 1 29.25 0.00 7.13
C MET A 1 28.25 -0.59 8.11
N LYS A 2 27.44 -1.58 7.71
CA LYS A 2 26.55 -2.33 8.62
C LYS A 2 26.86 -3.84 8.52
N PRO A 3 26.81 -4.60 9.62
CA PRO A 3 27.47 -5.91 9.72
C PRO A 3 26.55 -7.06 9.28
N HIS A 4 27.13 -8.05 8.57
CA HIS A 4 26.50 -9.25 8.00
C HIS A 4 25.97 -10.31 9.01
N HIS A 5 25.62 -9.95 10.24
CA HIS A 5 25.29 -10.93 11.29
C HIS A 5 23.88 -10.80 11.88
N TRP A 6 23.03 -9.93 11.33
CA TRP A 6 21.63 -9.82 11.75
C TRP A 6 20.83 -11.14 11.78
N PRO A 7 21.04 -12.12 10.89
CA PRO A 7 20.37 -13.42 11.03
C PRO A 7 20.78 -14.17 12.30
N PHE A 8 22.06 -14.11 12.67
CA PHE A 8 22.59 -14.74 13.89
C PHE A 8 22.24 -13.96 15.16
N VAL A 9 22.18 -12.63 15.08
CA VAL A 9 21.68 -11.77 16.18
C VAL A 9 20.18 -11.94 16.37
N ALA A 10 19.40 -12.09 15.30
CA ALA A 10 17.98 -12.40 15.36
C ALA A 10 17.72 -13.82 15.88
N LEU A 11 18.54 -14.81 15.48
CA LEU A 11 18.48 -16.17 16.04
C LEU A 11 18.87 -16.20 17.52
N GLY A 12 19.91 -15.45 17.92
CA GLY A 12 20.32 -15.30 19.31
C GLY A 12 19.27 -14.58 20.17
N ALA A 13 18.66 -13.51 19.65
CA ALA A 13 17.58 -12.78 20.32
C ALA A 13 16.28 -13.61 20.42
N SER A 14 15.98 -14.41 19.39
CA SER A 14 14.82 -15.31 19.39
C SER A 14 15.02 -16.50 20.33
N ALA A 15 16.23 -17.06 20.39
CA ALA A 15 16.59 -18.11 21.35
C ALA A 15 16.61 -17.58 22.78
N ALA A 16 17.14 -16.38 23.01
CA ALA A 16 17.11 -15.71 24.31
C ALA A 16 15.66 -15.40 24.74
N ALA A 17 14.80 -14.92 23.83
CA ALA A 17 13.38 -14.70 24.13
C ALA A 17 12.64 -16.01 24.44
N ALA A 18 12.91 -17.09 23.71
CA ALA A 18 12.34 -18.41 23.97
C ALA A 18 12.79 -18.99 25.32
N ILE A 19 14.07 -18.86 25.66
CA ILE A 19 14.61 -19.29 26.97
C ILE A 19 14.07 -18.41 28.11
N THR A 20 13.92 -17.11 27.89
CA THR A 20 13.37 -16.17 28.89
C THR A 20 11.89 -16.46 29.16
N VAL A 21 11.10 -16.81 28.14
CA VAL A 21 9.69 -17.22 28.32
C VAL A 21 9.58 -18.54 29.09
N VAL A 22 10.47 -19.50 28.82
CA VAL A 22 10.48 -20.81 29.51
C VAL A 22 10.94 -20.69 30.97
N VAL A 23 11.89 -19.80 31.28
CA VAL A 23 12.39 -19.59 32.65
C VAL A 23 11.42 -18.73 33.48
N VAL A 24 10.88 -17.65 32.92
CA VAL A 24 9.90 -16.76 33.61
C VAL A 24 8.59 -17.47 33.92
N ALA A 25 8.17 -18.45 33.10
CA ALA A 25 6.99 -19.26 33.37
C ALA A 25 7.15 -20.23 34.56
N ARG A 26 8.36 -20.45 35.08
CA ARG A 26 8.65 -21.44 36.12
C ARG A 26 9.11 -20.86 37.46
N THR A 27 9.56 -19.61 37.50
CA THR A 27 10.07 -18.98 38.74
C THR A 27 9.18 -17.84 39.20
N GLY A 28 8.43 -18.06 40.29
CA GLY A 28 7.51 -17.10 40.90
C GLY A 28 8.15 -15.94 41.67
N SER A 29 9.42 -15.59 41.39
CA SER A 29 10.13 -14.48 42.04
C SER A 29 10.30 -13.29 41.09
N PRO A 30 9.63 -12.14 41.34
CA PRO A 30 9.72 -10.94 40.50
C PRO A 30 11.14 -10.35 40.41
N ALA A 31 11.94 -10.50 41.47
CA ALA A 31 13.28 -9.94 41.56
C ALA A 31 14.29 -10.67 40.66
N LEU A 32 14.18 -12.00 40.56
CA LEU A 32 15.03 -12.82 39.69
C LEU A 32 14.70 -12.58 38.20
N ASN A 33 13.42 -12.40 37.88
CA ASN A 33 12.94 -12.09 36.54
C ASN A 33 13.47 -10.73 36.03
N MET A 34 13.57 -9.73 36.90
CA MET A 34 14.17 -8.42 36.58
C MET A 34 15.69 -8.51 36.32
N ALA A 35 16.43 -9.30 37.10
CA ALA A 35 17.87 -9.47 36.89
C ALA A 35 18.18 -10.16 35.54
N ILE A 36 17.37 -11.13 35.13
CA ILE A 36 17.52 -11.84 33.84
C ILE A 36 17.10 -10.94 32.66
N MET A 37 15.99 -10.21 32.80
CA MET A 37 15.48 -9.29 31.76
C MET A 37 16.42 -8.12 31.47
N VAL A 38 17.20 -7.67 32.47
CA VAL A 38 18.12 -6.53 32.32
C VAL A 38 19.55 -6.98 32.00
N GLY A 39 20.00 -8.11 32.56
CA GLY A 39 21.38 -8.59 32.39
C GLY A 39 21.69 -9.12 30.98
N ILE A 40 20.78 -9.87 30.36
CA ILE A 40 21.00 -10.48 29.05
C ILE A 40 21.10 -9.43 27.92
N PRO A 41 20.22 -8.41 27.85
CA PRO A 41 20.35 -7.34 26.85
C PRO A 41 21.64 -6.55 27.00
N LEU A 42 22.11 -6.28 28.23
CA LEU A 42 23.34 -5.52 28.47
C LEU A 42 24.60 -6.26 27.98
N VAL A 43 24.69 -7.57 28.18
CA VAL A 43 25.82 -8.39 27.69
C VAL A 43 25.83 -8.47 26.15
N VAL A 44 24.65 -8.58 25.51
CA VAL A 44 24.53 -8.55 24.04
C VAL A 44 24.93 -7.20 23.46
N THR A 45 24.57 -6.10 24.14
CA THR A 45 24.92 -4.74 23.72
C THR A 45 26.43 -4.47 23.88
N TYR A 46 27.06 -5.02 24.93
CA TYR A 46 28.50 -4.90 25.16
C TYR A 46 29.35 -5.71 24.17
N LEU A 47 28.91 -6.92 23.78
CA LEU A 47 29.58 -7.73 22.76
C LEU A 47 29.44 -7.13 21.34
N ALA A 48 28.30 -6.50 21.03
CA ALA A 48 28.12 -5.74 19.80
C ALA A 48 29.04 -4.50 19.73
N HIS A 49 29.33 -3.88 20.88
CA HIS A 49 30.27 -2.76 20.97
C HIS A 49 31.73 -3.21 20.75
N LEU A 50 32.13 -4.36 21.31
CA LEU A 50 33.47 -4.94 21.13
C LEU A 50 33.75 -5.40 19.69
N ALA A 51 32.73 -5.87 18.96
CA ALA A 51 32.86 -6.27 17.55
C ALA A 51 33.01 -5.07 16.58
N SER A 52 32.74 -3.83 17.04
CA SER A 52 32.79 -2.63 16.20
C SER A 52 34.18 -1.99 16.03
N LYS A 53 35.22 -2.50 16.71
CA LYS A 53 36.55 -1.86 16.79
C LYS A 53 37.71 -2.56 16.07
N ARG A 54 37.46 -3.23 14.93
CA ARG A 54 38.56 -3.65 14.03
C ARG A 54 38.22 -3.36 12.57
N ALA A 55 38.80 -2.28 12.03
CA ALA A 55 38.98 -2.07 10.60
C ALA A 55 40.32 -2.71 10.16
N PRO A 56 40.47 -3.03 8.86
CA PRO A 56 41.37 -2.16 8.09
C PRO A 56 40.92 -1.90 6.63
N GLY A 57 40.98 -0.63 6.23
CA GLY A 57 41.55 -0.22 4.93
C GLY A 57 40.68 -0.22 3.66
N ARG A 58 39.37 -0.54 3.71
CA ARG A 58 38.51 -0.59 2.52
C ARG A 58 37.15 0.05 2.78
N VAL A 59 36.64 0.85 1.84
CA VAL A 59 35.32 1.50 1.95
C VAL A 59 34.40 0.88 0.90
N LEU A 60 33.32 0.24 1.38
CA LEU A 60 32.37 -0.49 0.56
C LEU A 60 31.08 0.31 0.43
N PHE A 61 30.65 0.54 -0.81
CA PHE A 61 29.38 1.17 -1.15
C PHE A 61 28.47 0.11 -1.78
N GLU A 62 27.23 0.07 -1.32
CA GLU A 62 26.23 -0.86 -1.81
C GLU A 62 25.44 -0.24 -2.96
N PHE A 63 24.95 -1.08 -3.88
CA PHE A 63 24.06 -0.61 -4.94
C PHE A 63 22.62 -0.46 -4.43
N ARG A 64 21.92 0.56 -4.93
CA ARG A 64 20.50 0.79 -4.71
C ARG A 64 19.69 -0.22 -5.53
N VAL A 65 19.49 -1.43 -5.01
CA VAL A 65 18.67 -2.46 -5.69
C VAL A 65 17.47 -2.83 -4.83
N ASP A 66 16.27 -2.64 -5.39
CA ASP A 66 15.00 -3.01 -4.75
C ASP A 66 14.24 -4.05 -5.60
N PRO A 67 13.79 -5.19 -5.04
CA PRO A 67 13.99 -5.69 -3.67
C PRO A 67 15.25 -6.56 -3.51
N ARG A 68 15.90 -6.47 -2.34
CA ARG A 68 17.17 -7.13 -1.98
C ARG A 68 16.97 -8.47 -1.24
N PRO A 69 17.25 -9.64 -1.85
CA PRO A 69 17.33 -10.93 -1.15
C PRO A 69 18.50 -10.98 -0.17
N SER A 70 18.44 -11.86 0.84
CA SER A 70 19.50 -12.04 1.85
C SER A 70 20.84 -12.57 1.32
N TRP A 71 20.88 -12.98 0.06
CA TRP A 71 22.05 -13.50 -0.66
C TRP A 71 22.62 -12.49 -1.67
N TYR A 72 22.15 -11.24 -1.65
CA TYR A 72 22.56 -10.16 -2.55
C TYR A 72 23.86 -9.50 -2.05
N ASN A 73 24.97 -9.77 -2.73
CA ASN A 73 26.33 -9.31 -2.38
C ASN A 73 26.94 -8.50 -3.54
N ASP A 74 26.15 -7.59 -4.11
CA ASP A 74 26.62 -6.67 -5.14
C ASP A 74 27.13 -5.40 -4.46
N ALA A 75 28.37 -5.00 -4.78
CA ALA A 75 29.01 -3.86 -4.14
C ALA A 75 30.03 -3.18 -5.07
N VAL A 76 30.28 -1.91 -4.79
CA VAL A 76 31.42 -1.15 -5.29
C VAL A 76 32.41 -0.97 -4.15
N GLU A 77 33.60 -1.50 -4.32
CA GLU A 77 34.69 -1.38 -3.37
C GLU A 77 35.69 -0.33 -3.85
N VAL A 78 35.91 0.72 -3.03
CA VAL A 78 36.98 1.69 -3.27
C VAL A 78 38.24 1.17 -2.59
N THR A 79 39.16 0.65 -3.39
CA THR A 79 40.45 0.09 -2.93
C THR A 79 41.54 1.17 -2.92
N GLY A 80 42.73 0.82 -2.44
CA GLY A 80 43.90 1.71 -2.52
C GLY A 80 44.45 1.94 -3.93
N ARG A 81 43.98 1.20 -4.95
CA ARG A 81 44.52 1.24 -6.33
C ARG A 81 43.46 1.56 -7.39
N GLY A 82 42.18 1.56 -7.04
CA GLY A 82 41.08 1.73 -7.98
C GLY A 82 39.71 1.32 -7.41
N LEU A 83 38.73 1.23 -8.29
CA LEU A 83 37.36 0.78 -8.00
C LEU A 83 37.18 -0.67 -8.45
N GLU A 84 36.67 -1.55 -7.57
CA GLU A 84 36.23 -2.90 -7.93
C GLU A 84 34.71 -3.00 -7.79
N ILE A 85 34.03 -3.21 -8.90
CA ILE A 85 32.58 -3.45 -8.98
C ILE A 85 32.38 -4.95 -9.09
N THR A 86 31.66 -5.52 -8.13
CA THR A 86 31.26 -6.93 -8.17
C THR A 86 29.74 -7.03 -8.19
N VAL A 87 29.19 -7.69 -9.21
CA VAL A 87 27.75 -7.91 -9.39
C VAL A 87 27.51 -9.39 -9.63
N MET A 88 26.91 -10.07 -8.65
CA MET A 88 26.55 -11.49 -8.69
C MET A 88 25.09 -11.72 -9.08
N SER A 89 24.26 -10.69 -9.02
CA SER A 89 22.82 -10.87 -9.15
C SER A 89 22.12 -9.70 -9.81
N GLY A 90 20.93 -9.97 -10.33
CA GLY A 90 20.07 -8.94 -10.90
C GLY A 90 18.73 -9.51 -11.37
N GLY A 91 17.68 -8.69 -11.28
CA GLY A 91 16.30 -9.15 -11.49
C GLY A 91 15.86 -10.24 -10.48
N GLY A 92 16.47 -10.28 -9.29
CA GLY A 92 16.12 -11.23 -8.22
C GLY A 92 16.59 -12.67 -8.41
N ARG A 93 17.60 -12.92 -9.28
CA ARG A 93 18.25 -14.24 -9.48
C ARG A 93 19.77 -14.08 -9.60
N MET A 94 20.56 -15.07 -9.16
CA MET A 94 22.00 -15.12 -9.39
C MET A 94 22.31 -15.28 -10.90
N ALA A 95 23.43 -14.73 -11.34
CA ALA A 95 23.94 -14.99 -12.69
C ALA A 95 24.40 -16.45 -12.81
N SER A 96 24.04 -17.11 -13.92
CA SER A 96 24.28 -18.55 -14.10
C SER A 96 25.75 -18.95 -14.25
N ARG A 97 26.64 -17.97 -14.55
CA ARG A 97 28.07 -18.19 -14.82
C ARG A 97 29.00 -17.52 -13.80
N GLY A 98 28.47 -17.07 -12.65
CA GLY A 98 29.23 -16.39 -11.60
C GLY A 98 29.25 -14.87 -11.71
N PRO A 99 29.93 -14.16 -10.78
CA PRO A 99 29.97 -12.70 -10.71
C PRO A 99 30.49 -12.05 -11.98
N THR A 100 29.82 -10.98 -12.42
CA THR A 100 30.46 -9.96 -13.27
C THR A 100 31.33 -9.10 -12.38
N LYS A 101 32.63 -9.04 -12.69
CA LYS A 101 33.58 -8.16 -12.04
C LYS A 101 34.09 -7.12 -13.03
N VAL A 102 34.04 -5.86 -12.64
CA VAL A 102 34.59 -4.75 -13.41
C VAL A 102 35.51 -3.96 -12.49
N SER A 103 36.78 -3.83 -12.88
CA SER A 103 37.77 -3.08 -12.12
C SER A 103 38.25 -1.88 -12.93
N TYR A 104 38.27 -0.70 -12.32
CA TYR A 104 38.86 0.50 -12.89
C TYR A 104 40.02 0.96 -12.04
N GLY A 105 41.22 1.10 -12.62
CA GLY A 105 42.34 1.75 -11.93
C GLY A 105 42.03 3.23 -11.72
N PHE A 106 42.61 3.86 -10.69
CA PHE A 106 42.48 5.32 -10.55
C PHE A 106 43.06 6.10 -11.73
N THR A 107 44.02 5.52 -12.45
CA THR A 107 44.58 6.05 -13.70
C THR A 107 43.60 6.03 -14.87
N ASP A 108 42.55 5.20 -14.79
CA ASP A 108 41.56 5.04 -15.84
C ASP A 108 40.38 6.01 -15.68
N LEU A 109 40.33 6.75 -14.57
CA LEU A 109 39.27 7.70 -14.26
C LEU A 109 39.58 9.06 -14.89
N LEU A 110 38.71 9.50 -15.79
CA LEU A 110 38.81 10.79 -16.50
C LEU A 110 37.83 11.83 -15.95
N GLY A 111 36.83 11.43 -15.16
CA GLY A 111 35.91 12.34 -14.48
C GLY A 111 34.84 11.62 -13.68
N ILE A 112 34.24 12.30 -12.70
CA ILE A 112 33.18 11.74 -11.86
C ILE A 112 32.18 12.82 -11.42
N SER A 113 30.89 12.52 -11.54
CA SER A 113 29.79 13.40 -11.13
C SER A 113 28.57 12.58 -10.68
N THR A 114 27.55 13.27 -10.17
CA THR A 114 26.24 12.71 -9.87
C THR A 114 25.20 13.28 -10.82
N ARG A 115 24.26 12.46 -11.28
CA ARG A 115 23.04 12.92 -11.98
C ARG A 115 21.86 12.08 -11.56
N GLN A 116 20.63 12.48 -11.89
CA GLN A 116 19.49 11.58 -11.72
C GLN A 116 19.43 10.54 -12.84
N ALA A 117 19.05 9.32 -12.49
CA ALA A 117 18.66 8.30 -13.46
C ALA A 117 17.39 8.74 -14.21
N VAL A 118 17.36 8.51 -15.51
CA VAL A 118 16.21 8.76 -16.38
C VAL A 118 15.54 7.43 -16.76
N PRO A 119 14.20 7.37 -16.80
CA PRO A 119 13.48 6.18 -17.24
C PRO A 119 13.90 5.75 -18.66
N GLY A 120 14.10 4.45 -18.88
CA GLY A 120 14.46 3.90 -20.18
C GLY A 120 15.95 4.03 -20.57
N GLU A 121 16.83 4.39 -19.63
CA GLU A 121 18.27 4.36 -19.87
C GLU A 121 18.81 2.95 -20.17
N ALA A 122 19.91 2.92 -20.93
CA ALA A 122 20.67 1.70 -21.15
C ALA A 122 21.06 1.03 -19.82
N PRO A 123 21.12 -0.32 -19.77
CA PRO A 123 21.45 -1.02 -18.55
C PRO A 123 22.81 -0.57 -18.02
N TRP A 124 22.91 -0.33 -16.71
CA TRP A 124 24.16 0.16 -16.10
C TRP A 124 25.23 -0.93 -16.10
N ILE A 125 24.87 -2.21 -16.05
CA ILE A 125 25.82 -3.31 -16.21
C ILE A 125 25.15 -4.50 -16.88
N THR A 126 25.93 -5.27 -17.63
CA THR A 126 25.51 -6.54 -18.22
C THR A 126 26.11 -7.70 -17.42
N LEU A 127 25.25 -8.60 -16.95
CA LEU A 127 25.65 -9.81 -16.22
C LEU A 127 26.36 -10.81 -17.15
N SER A 128 27.10 -11.75 -16.55
CA SER A 128 27.82 -12.84 -17.25
C SER A 128 26.91 -13.77 -18.08
N ASP A 129 25.60 -13.72 -17.85
CA ASP A 129 24.56 -14.44 -18.59
C ASP A 129 23.85 -13.58 -19.66
N GLY A 130 24.35 -12.37 -19.94
CA GLY A 130 23.86 -11.46 -20.98
C GLY A 130 22.71 -10.55 -20.55
N ARG A 131 22.21 -10.67 -19.31
CA ARG A 131 21.13 -9.79 -18.81
C ARG A 131 21.66 -8.41 -18.43
N GLY A 132 21.09 -7.36 -19.01
CA GLY A 132 21.32 -5.98 -18.60
C GLY A 132 20.52 -5.61 -17.34
N LEU A 133 21.16 -4.92 -16.39
CA LEU A 133 20.48 -4.41 -15.19
C LEU A 133 20.02 -2.96 -15.42
N PRO A 134 18.73 -2.66 -15.25
CA PRO A 134 18.22 -1.31 -15.46
C PRO A 134 18.75 -0.37 -14.36
N VAL A 135 18.87 0.91 -14.70
CA VAL A 135 19.24 1.96 -13.75
C VAL A 135 18.05 2.20 -12.80
N PRO A 136 18.20 2.00 -11.49
CA PRO A 136 17.14 2.28 -10.52
C PRO A 136 16.93 3.80 -10.36
N ALA A 137 15.70 4.19 -10.01
CA ALA A 137 15.36 5.60 -9.84
C ALA A 137 16.18 6.32 -8.76
N GLY A 138 16.38 7.62 -8.96
CA GLY A 138 17.08 8.54 -8.06
C GLY A 138 18.49 8.89 -8.52
N ASP A 139 19.29 9.47 -7.62
CA ASP A 139 20.64 9.92 -7.95
C ASP A 139 21.56 8.73 -8.23
N VAL A 140 22.35 8.83 -9.29
CA VAL A 140 23.36 7.88 -9.75
C VAL A 140 24.70 8.59 -9.96
N VAL A 141 25.77 7.83 -9.87
CA VAL A 141 27.13 8.32 -10.16
C VAL A 141 27.44 8.05 -11.63
N VAL A 142 28.00 9.05 -12.31
CA VAL A 142 28.55 8.90 -13.66
C VAL A 142 30.07 8.92 -13.54
N LEU A 143 30.67 7.83 -13.96
CA LEU A 143 32.11 7.63 -14.00
C LEU A 143 32.54 7.67 -15.47
N ARG A 144 33.35 8.66 -15.85
CA ARG A 144 33.96 8.68 -17.19
C ARG A 144 35.33 8.00 -17.09
N THR A 145 35.53 6.98 -17.89
CA THR A 145 36.78 6.22 -17.98
C THR A 145 37.36 6.27 -19.38
N THR A 146 38.56 5.74 -19.55
CA THR A 146 39.19 5.55 -20.87
C THR A 146 38.39 4.62 -21.81
N SER A 147 37.52 3.76 -21.26
CA SER A 147 36.66 2.83 -22.01
C SER A 147 35.24 3.35 -22.29
N GLY A 148 34.86 4.52 -21.74
CA GLY A 148 33.56 5.14 -21.95
C GLY A 148 32.94 5.71 -20.68
N GLU A 149 31.64 5.96 -20.70
CA GLU A 149 30.89 6.39 -19.51
C GLU A 149 30.20 5.20 -18.85
N GLN A 150 30.33 5.12 -17.53
CA GLN A 150 29.78 4.07 -16.70
C GLN A 150 28.85 4.69 -15.66
N VAL A 151 27.60 4.22 -15.60
CA VAL A 151 26.63 4.66 -14.59
C VAL A 151 26.66 3.70 -13.42
N LEU A 152 26.64 4.22 -12.19
CA LEU A 152 26.68 3.42 -10.95
C LEU A 152 25.56 3.88 -9.99
N PRO A 153 24.56 3.04 -9.72
CA PRO A 153 23.48 3.36 -8.79
C PRO A 153 23.86 3.02 -7.35
N VAL A 154 24.79 3.77 -6.76
CA VAL A 154 25.20 3.60 -5.36
C VAL A 154 24.16 4.20 -4.40
N GLU A 155 24.05 3.65 -3.17
CA GLU A 155 23.08 4.11 -2.16
C GLU A 155 23.26 5.59 -1.81
N ASP A 156 24.51 6.02 -1.61
CA ASP A 156 24.93 7.40 -1.27
C ASP A 156 25.86 8.00 -2.36
N PRO A 157 25.31 8.53 -3.47
CA PRO A 157 26.10 9.03 -4.61
C PRO A 157 27.07 10.16 -4.26
N GLN A 158 26.64 11.10 -3.42
CA GLN A 158 27.47 12.25 -3.04
C GLN A 158 28.66 11.82 -2.16
N GLU A 159 28.43 10.91 -1.22
CA GLU A 159 29.49 10.36 -0.37
C GLU A 159 30.49 9.56 -1.22
N PHE A 160 30.00 8.75 -2.17
CA PHE A 160 30.85 8.03 -3.11
C PHE A 160 31.73 8.98 -3.94
N VAL A 161 31.14 10.02 -4.54
CA VAL A 161 31.88 11.00 -5.36
C VAL A 161 32.92 11.74 -4.53
N SER A 162 32.57 12.20 -3.33
CA SER A 162 33.51 12.88 -2.43
C SER A 162 34.68 11.98 -2.03
N LEU A 163 34.42 10.70 -1.75
CA LEU A 163 35.49 9.75 -1.41
C LEU A 163 36.41 9.50 -2.60
N VAL A 164 35.88 9.29 -3.81
CA VAL A 164 36.71 9.06 -5.01
C VAL A 164 37.56 10.30 -5.33
N ARG A 165 36.98 11.50 -5.24
CA ARG A 165 37.71 12.77 -5.41
C ARG A 165 38.79 12.98 -4.34
N SER A 166 38.60 12.48 -3.12
CA SER A 166 39.63 12.52 -2.07
C SER A 166 40.84 11.62 -2.36
N ARG A 167 40.68 10.62 -3.23
CA ARG A 167 41.73 9.66 -3.62
C ARG A 167 42.41 10.02 -4.94
N VAL A 168 41.72 10.75 -5.81
CA VAL A 168 42.22 11.19 -7.12
C VAL A 168 41.99 12.69 -7.25
N SER A 169 43.01 13.48 -6.95
CA SER A 169 42.96 14.94 -7.04
C SER A 169 42.83 15.41 -8.49
N GLY A 170 41.87 16.29 -8.76
CA GLY A 170 41.73 16.96 -10.06
C GLY A 170 40.77 16.32 -11.07
N LEU A 171 39.93 15.35 -10.67
CA LEU A 171 38.90 14.80 -11.55
C LEU A 171 37.83 15.86 -11.90
N PRO A 172 37.62 16.18 -13.19
CA PRO A 172 36.60 17.14 -13.62
C PRO A 172 35.17 16.59 -13.50
N GLU A 173 34.19 17.50 -13.48
CA GLU A 173 32.77 17.17 -13.52
C GLU A 173 32.31 16.73 -14.91
N VAL A 174 31.68 15.56 -14.97
CA VAL A 174 31.15 14.99 -16.21
C VAL A 174 29.69 15.39 -16.37
N HIS A 175 29.35 16.01 -17.51
CA HIS A 175 27.98 16.31 -17.89
C HIS A 175 27.58 15.33 -19.00
N SER A 176 26.69 14.38 -18.71
CA SER A 176 26.19 13.41 -19.68
C SER A 176 24.69 13.54 -19.88
N THR A 177 24.26 13.53 -21.14
CA THR A 177 22.86 13.50 -21.56
C THR A 177 22.39 12.05 -21.69
N PRO A 178 21.31 11.65 -21.02
CA PRO A 178 20.87 10.26 -21.00
C PRO A 178 20.22 9.86 -22.33
N THR A 179 20.54 8.66 -22.80
CA THR A 179 19.91 8.02 -23.96
C THR A 179 18.70 7.19 -23.50
N VAL A 180 17.49 7.67 -23.80
CA VAL A 180 16.21 7.01 -23.44
C VAL A 180 15.75 6.09 -24.57
N HIS A 181 15.52 4.81 -24.27
CA HIS A 181 14.83 3.88 -25.16
C HIS A 181 13.32 3.93 -24.90
N THR A 182 12.56 4.48 -25.85
CA THR A 182 11.09 4.39 -25.87
C THR A 182 10.68 2.99 -26.35
N GLY A 183 10.53 2.05 -25.41
CA GLY A 183 10.01 0.71 -25.72
C GLY A 183 8.55 0.75 -26.17
N SER A 184 8.19 -0.14 -27.11
CA SER A 184 6.82 -0.31 -27.63
C SER A 184 5.85 -0.73 -26.51
N HIS A 185 4.77 0.06 -26.32
CA HIS A 185 3.71 -0.23 -25.36
C HIS A 185 2.80 -1.37 -25.84
N LEU A 186 2.11 -2.04 -24.91
CA LEU A 186 0.97 -2.91 -25.24
C LEU A 186 -0.27 -2.04 -25.50
N ASP A 187 -0.94 -2.23 -26.64
CA ASP A 187 -2.13 -1.45 -27.05
C ASP A 187 -3.24 -1.41 -25.97
N GLU A 188 -3.35 -2.48 -25.17
CA GLU A 188 -4.38 -2.67 -24.14
C GLU A 188 -4.30 -1.68 -22.98
N VAL A 189 -3.19 -0.95 -22.88
CA VAL A 189 -2.86 -0.11 -21.73
C VAL A 189 -3.24 1.36 -21.97
N GLY A 190 -3.49 1.71 -23.24
CA GLY A 190 -3.68 3.09 -23.69
C GLY A 190 -2.36 3.87 -23.76
N ASP A 191 -2.47 5.12 -24.18
CA ASP A 191 -1.31 6.00 -24.30
C ASP A 191 -0.74 6.33 -22.92
N ALA A 192 0.56 6.08 -22.73
CA ALA A 192 1.25 6.49 -21.53
C ALA A 192 1.31 8.03 -21.46
N PRO A 193 1.19 8.62 -20.26
CA PRO A 193 1.43 10.04 -20.12
C PRO A 193 2.86 10.40 -20.57
N PRO A 194 3.12 11.65 -21.00
CA PRO A 194 4.43 12.07 -21.43
C PRO A 194 5.49 11.75 -20.37
N PRO A 195 6.60 11.08 -20.73
CA PRO A 195 7.62 10.64 -19.76
C PRO A 195 8.39 11.81 -19.15
N THR A 196 8.42 12.95 -19.85
CA THR A 196 9.05 14.19 -19.40
C THR A 196 8.05 15.33 -19.47
N GLY A 197 7.87 15.99 -18.33
CA GLY A 197 7.02 17.17 -18.23
C GLY A 197 7.75 18.49 -18.44
N ASP A 198 6.99 19.55 -18.66
CA ASP A 198 7.53 20.92 -18.64
C ASP A 198 8.01 21.30 -17.24
N ARG A 199 8.95 22.24 -17.18
CA ARG A 199 9.40 22.80 -15.91
C ARG A 199 8.27 23.59 -15.25
N THR A 200 8.14 23.42 -13.95
CA THR A 200 7.03 23.94 -13.15
C THR A 200 7.50 25.07 -12.26
N THR A 201 6.62 26.02 -12.01
CA THR A 201 6.85 27.12 -11.07
C THR A 201 5.93 26.97 -9.88
N ALA A 202 6.52 26.78 -8.70
CA ALA A 202 5.74 26.60 -7.49
C ALA A 202 5.01 27.88 -7.08
N VAL A 203 3.74 27.75 -6.73
CA VAL A 203 2.82 28.82 -6.31
C VAL A 203 2.44 28.64 -4.85
N GLU A 204 2.00 29.71 -4.19
CA GLU A 204 1.52 29.62 -2.82
C GLU A 204 0.20 28.84 -2.77
N GLY A 205 0.18 27.77 -1.98
CA GLY A 205 -1.00 26.93 -1.81
C GLY A 205 -1.95 27.46 -0.73
N PRO A 206 -3.20 26.96 -0.68
CA PRO A 206 -4.06 27.21 0.45
C PRO A 206 -3.41 26.67 1.74
N ALA A 207 -3.49 27.46 2.83
CA ALA A 207 -2.90 27.09 4.11
C ALA A 207 -3.40 25.70 4.56
N VAL A 208 -2.45 24.81 4.87
CA VAL A 208 -2.76 23.47 5.36
C VAL A 208 -3.10 23.57 6.85
N SER A 209 -4.38 23.56 7.17
CA SER A 209 -4.84 23.49 8.55
C SER A 209 -5.44 22.12 8.81
N LEU A 210 -4.63 21.21 9.35
CA LEU A 210 -5.12 19.94 9.89
C LEU A 210 -5.95 20.25 11.13
N THR A 211 -7.24 20.51 10.94
CA THR A 211 -8.19 20.76 12.03
C THR A 211 -9.05 19.52 12.27
N GLY A 212 -9.57 19.40 13.48
CA GLY A 212 -10.51 18.35 13.85
C GLY A 212 -10.17 17.66 15.16
N PRO A 213 -11.10 16.85 15.68
CA PRO A 213 -10.93 16.17 16.95
C PRO A 213 -9.76 15.18 16.90
N PRO A 214 -9.02 15.00 18.00
CA PRO A 214 -7.92 14.03 18.06
C PRO A 214 -8.45 12.60 17.88
N LEU A 215 -7.57 11.68 17.50
CA LEU A 215 -7.90 10.28 17.26
C LEU A 215 -8.69 9.66 18.41
N ALA A 216 -8.29 9.93 19.65
CA ALA A 216 -8.94 9.42 20.86
C ALA A 216 -10.42 9.85 20.94
N VAL A 217 -10.74 11.11 20.65
CA VAL A 217 -12.12 11.62 20.64
C VAL A 217 -12.92 11.01 19.50
N ARG A 218 -12.31 10.83 18.32
CA ARG A 218 -12.98 10.16 17.17
C ARG A 218 -13.33 8.71 17.50
N TRP A 219 -12.45 7.99 18.18
CA TRP A 219 -12.74 6.65 18.68
C TRP A 219 -13.80 6.67 19.78
N LEU A 220 -13.66 7.54 20.78
CA LEU A 220 -14.61 7.65 21.88
C LEU A 220 -16.03 7.92 21.37
N VAL A 221 -16.21 8.85 20.44
CA VAL A 221 -17.54 9.18 19.90
C VAL A 221 -17.93 8.19 18.80
N GLY A 222 -17.11 8.06 17.77
CA GLY A 222 -17.45 7.32 16.56
C GLY A 222 -17.56 5.81 16.78
N ALA A 223 -16.65 5.22 17.55
CA ALA A 223 -16.68 3.79 17.82
C ALA A 223 -17.81 3.43 18.80
N THR A 224 -18.10 4.29 19.78
CA THR A 224 -19.23 4.11 20.70
C THR A 224 -20.56 4.19 19.96
N LEU A 225 -20.75 5.15 19.06
CA LEU A 225 -21.94 5.21 18.20
C LEU A 225 -22.09 3.94 17.35
N ALA A 226 -21.00 3.48 16.74
CA ALA A 226 -21.02 2.27 15.93
C ALA A 226 -21.30 1.00 16.74
N LEU A 227 -20.69 0.85 17.93
CA LEU A 227 -20.95 -0.26 18.85
C LEU A 227 -22.38 -0.23 19.39
N ALA A 228 -22.91 0.97 19.69
CA ALA A 228 -24.29 1.14 20.13
C ALA A 228 -25.28 0.66 19.06
N GLY A 229 -25.08 1.08 17.80
CA GLY A 229 -25.91 0.65 16.67
C GLY A 229 -25.72 -0.81 16.27
N THR A 230 -24.52 -1.37 16.42
CA THR A 230 -24.22 -2.74 15.96
C THR A 230 -24.56 -3.81 16.99
N VAL A 231 -24.35 -3.52 18.27
CA VAL A 231 -24.40 -4.51 19.35
C VAL A 231 -25.40 -4.12 20.43
N ALA A 232 -25.28 -2.92 21.00
CA ALA A 232 -26.03 -2.56 22.21
C ALA A 232 -27.54 -2.48 21.95
N LEU A 233 -27.98 -1.73 20.92
CA LEU A 233 -29.41 -1.57 20.62
C LEU A 233 -30.09 -2.90 20.24
N PRO A 234 -29.54 -3.74 19.33
CA PRO A 234 -30.13 -5.05 19.06
C PRO A 234 -30.16 -5.96 20.30
N ALA A 235 -29.10 -5.97 21.12
CA ALA A 235 -29.06 -6.80 22.33
C ALA A 235 -30.08 -6.34 23.38
N VAL A 236 -30.21 -5.03 23.63
CA VAL A 236 -31.20 -4.48 24.56
C VAL A 236 -32.62 -4.76 24.09
N ALA A 237 -32.91 -4.57 22.79
CA ALA A 237 -34.22 -4.88 22.24
C ALA A 237 -34.60 -6.35 22.43
N LEU A 238 -33.64 -7.27 22.22
CA LEU A 238 -33.84 -8.71 22.43
C LEU A 238 -33.99 -9.08 23.91
N LEU A 239 -33.16 -8.52 24.80
CA LEU A 239 -33.21 -8.80 26.24
C LEU A 239 -34.46 -8.26 26.93
N THR A 240 -34.95 -7.11 26.47
CA THR A 240 -36.14 -6.45 27.05
C THR A 240 -37.46 -7.01 26.52
N THR A 241 -37.42 -7.85 25.47
CA THR A 241 -38.63 -8.46 24.90
C THR A 241 -38.84 -9.86 25.50
N PRO A 242 -39.92 -10.08 26.27
CA PRO A 242 -40.18 -11.37 26.89
C PRO A 242 -40.33 -12.50 25.86
N GLY A 243 -39.80 -13.68 26.19
CA GLY A 243 -39.97 -14.88 25.36
C GLY A 243 -39.06 -14.95 24.12
N VAL A 244 -38.10 -14.02 23.97
CA VAL A 244 -37.00 -14.15 23.01
C VAL A 244 -35.97 -15.17 23.53
N PRO A 245 -35.61 -16.22 22.75
CA PRO A 245 -34.61 -17.19 23.18
C PRO A 245 -33.22 -16.58 23.35
N TRP A 246 -32.49 -16.98 24.40
CA TRP A 246 -31.14 -16.48 24.69
C TRP A 246 -30.17 -16.68 23.53
N ILE A 247 -30.34 -17.75 22.74
CA ILE A 247 -29.50 -18.07 21.59
C ILE A 247 -29.55 -16.96 20.52
N VAL A 248 -30.62 -16.16 20.45
CA VAL A 248 -30.73 -15.03 19.51
C VAL A 248 -29.73 -13.92 19.82
N LEU A 249 -29.23 -13.83 21.06
CA LEU A 249 -28.21 -12.86 21.47
C LEU A 249 -26.83 -13.13 20.85
N THR A 250 -26.60 -14.28 20.23
CA THR A 250 -25.37 -14.53 19.48
C THR A 250 -25.26 -13.63 18.25
N ALA A 251 -26.37 -13.20 17.64
CA ALA A 251 -26.38 -12.35 16.46
C ALA A 251 -25.70 -10.97 16.70
N PRO A 252 -26.07 -10.18 17.74
CA PRO A 252 -25.31 -8.99 18.11
C PRO A 252 -23.87 -9.31 18.53
N GLY A 253 -23.61 -10.48 19.14
CA GLY A 253 -22.24 -10.94 19.43
C GLY A 253 -21.38 -11.12 18.18
N ILE A 254 -21.90 -11.81 17.16
CA ILE A 254 -21.23 -12.00 15.86
C ILE A 254 -21.02 -10.65 15.17
N ALA A 255 -22.04 -9.79 15.15
CA ALA A 255 -21.91 -8.45 14.59
C ALA A 255 -20.83 -7.63 15.31
N GLY A 256 -20.72 -7.77 16.64
CA GLY A 256 -19.65 -7.19 17.45
C GLY A 256 -18.27 -7.71 17.08
N VAL A 257 -18.08 -9.02 16.92
CA VAL A 257 -16.81 -9.62 16.47
C VAL A 257 -16.45 -9.10 15.08
N VAL A 258 -17.38 -9.10 14.13
CA VAL A 258 -17.16 -8.58 12.77
C VAL A 258 -16.82 -7.09 12.82
N TRP A 259 -17.46 -6.32 13.69
CA TRP A 259 -17.13 -4.92 13.91
C TRP A 259 -15.70 -4.75 14.44
N VAL A 260 -15.27 -5.53 15.43
CA VAL A 260 -13.91 -5.48 15.98
C VAL A 260 -12.86 -5.81 14.91
N LEU A 261 -13.10 -6.86 14.11
CA LEU A 261 -12.23 -7.23 12.99
C LEU A 261 -12.14 -6.12 11.93
N ASN A 262 -13.20 -5.33 11.80
CA ASN A 262 -13.32 -4.23 10.84
C ASN A 262 -13.25 -2.84 11.50
N ARG A 263 -12.70 -2.74 12.72
CA ARG A 263 -12.63 -1.49 13.47
C ARG A 263 -11.82 -0.42 12.72
N ASN A 264 -10.90 -0.83 11.86
CA ASN A 264 -10.08 0.06 11.06
C ASN A 264 -10.73 0.48 9.73
N VAL A 265 -11.97 0.08 9.45
CA VAL A 265 -12.69 0.36 8.20
C VAL A 265 -14.04 1.03 8.50
N PRO A 266 -14.06 2.32 8.87
CA PRO A 266 -15.28 2.95 9.39
C PRO A 266 -16.45 3.00 8.41
N ARG A 267 -16.18 2.98 7.10
CA ARG A 267 -17.21 3.00 6.05
C ARG A 267 -18.15 1.78 6.08
N ILE A 268 -17.74 0.67 6.66
CA ILE A 268 -18.56 -0.55 6.71
C ILE A 268 -19.34 -0.68 8.02
N TRP A 269 -19.08 0.15 9.03
CA TRP A 269 -19.72 0.02 10.34
C TRP A 269 -21.25 0.04 10.27
N GLY A 270 -21.85 0.96 9.51
CA GLY A 270 -23.30 0.97 9.28
C GLY A 270 -23.85 -0.28 8.60
N ARG A 271 -23.03 -0.97 7.77
CA ARG A 271 -23.41 -2.23 7.12
C ARG A 271 -23.26 -3.43 8.05
N VAL A 272 -22.28 -3.39 8.96
CA VAL A 272 -22.09 -4.46 9.96
C VAL A 272 -23.30 -4.54 10.91
N ALA A 273 -23.94 -3.40 11.22
CA ALA A 273 -25.20 -3.39 11.97
C ALA A 273 -26.31 -4.23 11.32
N LEU A 274 -26.33 -4.34 9.98
CA LEU A 274 -27.29 -5.16 9.25
C LEU A 274 -27.09 -6.68 9.42
N LEU A 275 -26.04 -7.13 10.11
CA LEU A 275 -25.88 -8.54 10.46
C LEU A 275 -26.81 -8.95 11.61
N ALA A 276 -27.03 -8.07 12.59
CA ALA A 276 -27.84 -8.37 13.77
C ALA A 276 -29.29 -7.87 13.63
N VAL A 277 -29.50 -6.75 12.95
CA VAL A 277 -30.81 -6.09 12.85
C VAL A 277 -31.91 -6.98 12.27
N PRO A 278 -31.74 -7.67 11.12
CA PRO A 278 -32.80 -8.50 10.55
C PRO A 278 -33.21 -9.67 11.45
N VAL A 279 -32.22 -10.32 12.06
CA VAL A 279 -32.44 -11.41 13.04
C VAL A 279 -33.26 -10.87 14.21
N ALA A 280 -32.88 -9.71 14.76
CA ALA A 280 -33.59 -9.13 15.89
C ALA A 280 -35.03 -8.72 15.53
N VAL A 281 -35.22 -8.05 14.39
CA VAL A 281 -36.55 -7.62 13.91
C VAL A 281 -37.49 -8.81 13.73
N PHE A 282 -37.02 -9.92 13.16
CA PHE A 282 -37.84 -11.12 12.99
C PHE A 282 -38.39 -11.64 14.33
N TRP A 283 -37.53 -11.77 15.34
CA TRP A 283 -37.94 -12.25 16.66
C TRP A 283 -38.85 -11.26 17.39
N LEU A 284 -38.61 -9.95 17.23
CA LEU A 284 -39.46 -8.91 17.79
C LEU A 284 -40.87 -8.95 17.20
N ILE A 285 -41.03 -9.18 15.89
CA ILE A 285 -42.35 -9.36 15.26
C ILE A 285 -43.10 -10.54 15.88
N GLY A 286 -42.43 -11.68 16.06
CA GLY A 286 -43.03 -12.88 16.64
C GLY A 286 -43.34 -12.80 18.13
N LYS A 287 -42.75 -11.85 18.87
CA LYS A 287 -42.88 -11.70 20.32
C LYS A 287 -43.53 -10.38 20.76
N GLY A 288 -44.11 -9.63 19.83
CA GLY A 288 -44.82 -8.38 20.13
C GLY A 288 -43.91 -7.19 20.46
N GLY A 289 -42.61 -7.27 20.17
CA GLY A 289 -41.61 -6.21 20.37
C GLY A 289 -41.65 -5.09 19.32
N TYR A 290 -42.84 -4.74 18.81
CA TYR A 290 -43.02 -3.78 17.70
C TYR A 290 -42.37 -2.40 17.91
N PRO A 291 -42.33 -1.81 19.12
CA PRO A 291 -41.71 -0.51 19.34
C PRO A 291 -40.22 -0.45 18.97
N TRP A 292 -39.50 -1.57 19.06
CA TRP A 292 -38.07 -1.65 18.74
C TRP A 292 -37.78 -1.74 17.24
N ILE A 293 -38.72 -2.20 16.42
CA ILE A 293 -38.51 -2.43 14.98
C ILE A 293 -38.05 -1.16 14.23
N PRO A 294 -38.74 0.00 14.31
CA PRO A 294 -38.29 1.20 13.62
C PRO A 294 -36.95 1.71 14.15
N VAL A 295 -36.70 1.56 15.46
CA VAL A 295 -35.42 1.90 16.09
C VAL A 295 -34.29 1.06 15.47
N LEU A 296 -34.46 -0.26 15.36
CA LEU A 296 -33.42 -1.12 14.81
C LEU A 296 -33.18 -0.92 13.31
N LEU A 297 -34.24 -0.74 12.52
CA LEU A 297 -34.12 -0.60 11.07
C LEU A 297 -33.50 0.73 10.65
N VAL A 298 -33.76 1.81 11.39
CA VAL A 298 -33.30 3.17 11.05
C VAL A 298 -32.09 3.57 11.88
N LEU A 299 -32.18 3.48 13.20
CA LEU A 299 -31.16 4.05 14.09
C LEU A 299 -29.85 3.27 14.05
N CYS A 300 -29.89 1.93 14.03
CA CYS A 300 -28.67 1.11 14.00
C CYS A 300 -27.74 1.39 12.81
N PRO A 301 -28.19 1.35 11.54
CA PRO A 301 -27.32 1.67 10.41
C PRO A 301 -26.92 3.15 10.40
N VAL A 302 -27.80 4.06 10.83
CA VAL A 302 -27.50 5.50 10.93
C VAL A 302 -26.41 5.76 11.96
N LEU A 303 -26.44 5.15 13.14
CA LEU A 303 -25.41 5.29 14.17
C LEU A 303 -24.06 4.77 13.69
N GLY A 304 -24.03 3.62 13.01
CA GLY A 304 -22.80 3.12 12.39
C GLY A 304 -22.26 4.03 11.29
N TYR A 305 -23.15 4.62 10.49
CA TYR A 305 -22.79 5.60 9.46
C TYR A 305 -22.25 6.91 10.05
N LEU A 306 -22.93 7.48 11.06
CA LEU A 306 -22.52 8.69 11.76
C LEU A 306 -21.20 8.47 12.51
N GLY A 307 -21.04 7.31 13.15
CA GLY A 307 -19.78 6.92 13.79
C GLY A 307 -18.63 6.87 12.79
N GLY A 308 -18.86 6.29 11.60
CA GLY A 308 -17.87 6.28 10.53
C GLY A 308 -17.56 7.67 9.95
N ARG A 309 -18.53 8.59 9.98
CA ARG A 309 -18.36 9.98 9.51
C ARG A 309 -17.33 10.77 10.33
N MET A 310 -17.08 10.36 11.57
CA MET A 310 -16.05 10.96 12.44
C MET A 310 -14.62 10.70 11.94
N PHE A 311 -14.40 9.77 11.00
CA PHE A 311 -13.08 9.42 10.47
C PHE A 311 -12.83 9.99 9.06
N ARG A 312 -13.37 11.17 8.79
CA ARG A 312 -13.04 11.98 7.59
C ARG A 312 -11.68 12.67 7.73
N LEU A 313 -11.15 13.17 6.62
CA LEU A 313 -9.90 13.95 6.54
C LEU A 313 -9.84 15.03 7.64
N GLY A 314 -8.67 15.24 8.23
CA GLY A 314 -8.42 16.20 9.29
C GLY A 314 -7.26 15.77 10.20
N ALA A 315 -7.10 16.48 11.32
CA ALA A 315 -5.99 16.27 12.25
C ALA A 315 -5.93 14.85 12.83
N HIS A 316 -4.71 14.35 13.01
CA HIS A 316 -4.40 13.15 13.80
C HIS A 316 -5.16 11.88 13.39
N LEU A 317 -5.14 11.54 12.10
CA LEU A 317 -5.72 10.29 11.60
C LEU A 317 -4.68 9.16 11.66
N GLY A 318 -4.76 8.33 12.72
CA GLY A 318 -3.82 7.23 12.95
C GLY A 318 -3.61 6.32 11.73
N ARG A 319 -2.40 5.75 11.60
CA ARG A 319 -1.96 4.99 10.42
C ARG A 319 -2.85 3.81 10.04
N ALA A 320 -3.56 3.21 11.00
CA ALA A 320 -4.33 2.00 10.77
C ALA A 320 -5.73 2.24 10.20
N VAL A 321 -6.29 3.44 10.30
CA VAL A 321 -7.70 3.70 9.97
C VAL A 321 -7.87 4.11 8.52
N GLU A 322 -8.80 3.48 7.81
CA GLU A 322 -9.20 3.84 6.45
C GLU A 322 -9.90 5.20 6.43
N VAL A 323 -9.42 6.10 5.56
CA VAL A 323 -10.00 7.43 5.35
C VAL A 323 -10.56 7.50 3.94
N ARG A 324 -11.83 7.87 3.81
CA ARG A 324 -12.48 8.11 2.52
C ARG A 324 -12.38 9.60 2.16
N VAL A 325 -11.88 9.89 0.98
CA VAL A 325 -11.79 11.22 0.40
C VAL A 325 -12.63 11.27 -0.88
N PRO A 326 -13.72 12.05 -0.92
CA PRO A 326 -14.46 12.27 -2.16
C PRO A 326 -13.62 13.12 -3.12
N LEU A 327 -13.60 12.72 -4.40
CA LEU A 327 -12.97 13.47 -5.49
C LEU A 327 -14.02 14.34 -6.19
N ARG A 328 -13.58 15.44 -6.82
CA ARG A 328 -14.51 16.40 -7.46
C ARG A 328 -15.26 15.82 -8.65
N ASN A 329 -14.67 14.83 -9.34
CA ASN A 329 -15.28 14.10 -10.46
C ASN A 329 -16.30 13.02 -10.03
N GLY A 330 -16.68 12.97 -8.74
CA GLY A 330 -17.59 11.97 -8.18
C GLY A 330 -16.92 10.63 -7.83
N ALA A 331 -15.64 10.44 -8.17
CA ALA A 331 -14.86 9.29 -7.73
C ALA A 331 -14.53 9.39 -6.21
N SER A 332 -13.97 8.34 -5.64
CA SER A 332 -13.55 8.34 -4.23
C SER A 332 -12.18 7.70 -4.09
N LEU A 333 -11.29 8.38 -3.37
CA LEU A 333 -10.00 7.84 -2.95
C LEU A 333 -10.11 7.30 -1.52
N TYR A 334 -9.61 6.11 -1.29
CA TYR A 334 -9.52 5.50 0.04
C TYR A 334 -8.07 5.39 0.45
N VAL A 335 -7.70 6.12 1.50
CA VAL A 335 -6.37 6.04 2.12
C VAL A 335 -6.43 4.94 3.17
N GLN A 336 -5.94 3.75 2.83
CA GLN A 336 -5.88 2.60 3.74
C GLN A 336 -4.58 2.63 4.55
N ARG A 337 -4.30 1.57 5.30
CA ARG A 337 -3.10 1.45 6.14
C ARG A 337 -1.81 1.45 5.32
N ASP A 338 -1.83 0.75 4.20
CA ASP A 338 -0.68 0.35 3.40
C ASP A 338 -0.82 0.75 1.92
N ARG A 339 -2.00 1.20 1.50
CA ARG A 339 -2.31 1.48 0.10
C ARG A 339 -3.34 2.59 -0.08
N LEU A 340 -3.32 3.19 -1.26
CA LEU A 340 -4.34 4.08 -1.78
C LEU A 340 -5.22 3.30 -2.76
N VAL A 341 -6.53 3.38 -2.62
CA VAL A 341 -7.48 2.75 -3.54
C VAL A 341 -8.35 3.82 -4.18
N HIS A 342 -8.22 3.99 -5.49
CA HIS A 342 -9.04 4.87 -6.30
C HIS A 342 -10.26 4.11 -6.83
N MET A 343 -11.46 4.49 -6.37
CA MET A 343 -12.73 4.01 -6.92
C MET A 343 -13.25 5.04 -7.91
N LEU A 344 -13.17 4.72 -9.20
CA LEU A 344 -13.65 5.55 -10.29
C LEU A 344 -15.17 5.69 -10.29
N ASN A 345 -15.66 6.80 -10.86
CA ASN A 345 -17.09 7.09 -10.93
C ASN A 345 -17.81 6.17 -11.94
N LYS A 346 -19.08 5.86 -11.70
CA LYS A 346 -19.94 4.96 -12.49
C LYS A 346 -20.24 5.42 -13.91
N SER A 347 -19.88 6.66 -14.26
CA SER A 347 -20.17 7.31 -15.55
C SER A 347 -19.12 7.09 -16.62
N HIS A 348 -18.03 6.37 -16.33
CA HIS A 348 -17.01 6.10 -17.33
C HIS A 348 -17.40 4.85 -18.12
N ASP A 349 -17.62 5.03 -19.43
CA ASP A 349 -17.79 3.93 -20.37
C ASP A 349 -16.51 3.08 -20.37
N GLY A 350 -16.66 1.77 -20.19
CA GLY A 350 -15.54 0.83 -20.20
C GLY A 350 -15.20 0.24 -18.83
N GLY A 351 -16.05 -0.67 -18.34
CA GLY A 351 -15.51 -1.81 -17.57
C GLY A 351 -14.75 -1.52 -16.27
N VAL A 352 -14.94 -0.39 -15.60
CA VAL A 352 -13.92 0.06 -14.63
C VAL A 352 -13.99 -0.68 -13.28
N HIS A 353 -12.88 -1.28 -12.86
CA HIS A 353 -12.69 -1.82 -11.51
C HIS A 353 -11.83 -0.86 -10.65
N PRO A 354 -11.90 -0.94 -9.30
CA PRO A 354 -11.08 -0.10 -8.44
C PRO A 354 -9.59 -0.31 -8.68
N GLN A 355 -8.83 0.77 -8.60
CA GLN A 355 -7.37 0.78 -8.83
C GLN A 355 -6.66 1.06 -7.50
N ALA A 356 -5.46 0.53 -7.31
CA ALA A 356 -4.70 0.69 -6.08
C ALA A 356 -3.21 0.89 -6.33
N MET A 357 -2.60 1.72 -5.48
CA MET A 357 -1.16 1.90 -5.38
C MET A 357 -0.72 1.71 -3.93
N TRP A 358 0.44 1.10 -3.73
CA TRP A 358 1.01 0.93 -2.40
C TRP A 358 1.57 2.25 -1.87
N LEU A 359 1.27 2.57 -0.60
CA LEU A 359 1.81 3.77 0.03
C LEU A 359 3.34 3.72 0.14
N GLY A 360 3.90 2.52 0.28
CA GLY A 360 5.36 2.34 0.31
C GLY A 360 6.04 2.48 -1.05
N ASP A 361 5.29 2.40 -2.16
CA ASP A 361 5.86 2.55 -3.51
C ASP A 361 5.82 4.02 -3.98
N LEU A 362 5.22 4.93 -3.20
CA LEU A 362 5.10 6.33 -3.54
C LEU A 362 6.44 7.05 -3.49
N THR A 363 6.91 7.52 -4.64
CA THR A 363 8.13 8.32 -4.79
C THR A 363 7.83 9.83 -4.75
N LEU A 364 6.66 10.25 -5.21
CA LEU A 364 6.24 11.66 -5.22
C LEU A 364 4.80 11.81 -4.72
N VAL A 365 4.60 12.76 -3.81
CA VAL A 365 3.29 13.21 -3.34
C VAL A 365 3.30 14.74 -3.38
N GLN A 366 2.69 15.32 -4.40
CA GLN A 366 2.78 16.75 -4.69
C GLN A 366 1.39 17.36 -4.87
N PRO A 367 0.94 18.22 -3.94
CA PRO A 367 -0.25 19.02 -4.15
C PRO A 367 0.05 20.15 -5.14
N GLY A 368 -0.94 20.55 -5.93
CA GLY A 368 -0.78 21.62 -6.91
C GLY A 368 -2.08 21.99 -7.60
N THR A 369 -1.97 22.77 -8.66
CA THR A 369 -3.06 23.15 -9.55
C THR A 369 -2.56 23.24 -11.00
N SER A 370 -3.48 23.39 -11.96
CA SER A 370 -3.18 23.77 -13.33
C SER A 370 -4.26 24.78 -13.76
N PRO A 371 -3.89 25.88 -14.45
CA PRO A 371 -4.84 26.88 -14.93
C PRO A 371 -5.78 26.32 -16.00
N ASP A 372 -5.33 25.31 -16.76
CA ASP A 372 -6.05 24.75 -17.89
C ASP A 372 -6.62 23.37 -17.57
N LEU A 373 -7.68 23.02 -18.30
CA LEU A 373 -8.29 21.70 -18.25
C LEU A 373 -7.56 20.79 -19.23
N HIS A 374 -7.15 19.62 -18.74
CA HIS A 374 -6.47 18.61 -19.52
C HIS A 374 -7.17 17.26 -19.36
N GLY A 375 -7.21 16.48 -20.44
CA GLY A 375 -7.44 15.04 -20.34
C GLY A 375 -6.23 14.39 -19.69
N TRP A 376 -6.47 13.54 -18.70
CA TRP A 376 -5.43 12.79 -18.00
C TRP A 376 -5.71 11.30 -18.12
N PRO A 377 -4.82 10.52 -18.77
CA PRO A 377 -4.99 9.09 -18.87
C PRO A 377 -4.85 8.46 -17.49
N VAL A 378 -5.83 7.66 -17.14
CA VAL A 378 -5.86 6.83 -15.92
C VAL A 378 -5.47 5.42 -16.35
N PRO A 379 -4.66 4.70 -15.57
CA PRO A 379 -4.34 3.30 -15.83
C PRO A 379 -5.60 2.49 -16.21
N GLY A 380 -5.56 1.76 -17.33
CA GLY A 380 -6.73 1.03 -17.85
C GLY A 380 -7.55 1.78 -18.93
N GLY A 381 -6.95 2.77 -19.59
CA GLY A 381 -7.49 3.37 -20.83
C GLY A 381 -8.65 4.35 -20.65
N VAL A 382 -8.88 4.83 -19.43
CA VAL A 382 -9.92 5.84 -19.14
C VAL A 382 -9.27 7.20 -19.03
N GLU A 383 -9.84 8.23 -19.66
CA GLU A 383 -9.39 9.61 -19.43
C GLU A 383 -10.23 10.28 -18.35
N MET A 384 -9.57 11.02 -17.45
CA MET A 384 -10.22 11.91 -16.50
C MET A 384 -9.84 13.37 -16.79
N THR A 385 -10.78 14.29 -16.60
CA THR A 385 -10.46 15.72 -16.70
C THR A 385 -9.79 16.21 -15.42
N VAL A 386 -8.63 16.83 -15.56
CA VAL A 386 -7.86 17.45 -14.47
C VAL A 386 -7.63 18.93 -14.79
N GLY A 387 -7.57 19.79 -13.78
CA GLY A 387 -7.34 21.25 -13.97
C GLY A 387 -8.31 22.16 -13.20
N ARG A 388 -8.00 23.46 -13.20
CA ARG A 388 -8.78 24.56 -12.59
C ARG A 388 -9.18 24.35 -11.13
N SER A 389 -8.43 23.56 -10.37
CA SER A 389 -8.78 23.12 -9.03
C SER A 389 -7.56 22.59 -8.28
N PRO A 390 -7.57 22.54 -6.95
CA PRO A 390 -6.56 21.80 -6.21
C PRO A 390 -6.53 20.34 -6.68
N MET A 391 -5.33 19.85 -6.89
CA MET A 391 -5.04 18.53 -7.38
C MET A 391 -3.94 17.91 -6.54
N LEU A 392 -3.91 16.58 -6.53
CA LEU A 392 -2.85 15.82 -5.92
C LEU A 392 -2.21 14.92 -6.97
N ARG A 393 -0.93 15.16 -7.23
CA ARG A 393 -0.09 14.30 -8.05
C ARG A 393 0.57 13.25 -7.16
N LEU A 394 0.41 11.99 -7.54
CA LEU A 394 0.96 10.82 -6.87
C LEU A 394 1.74 10.02 -7.90
N VAL A 395 2.98 9.65 -7.57
CA VAL A 395 3.83 8.82 -8.42
C VAL A 395 4.30 7.62 -7.63
N ALA A 396 4.07 6.41 -8.14
CA ALA A 396 4.54 5.16 -7.56
C ALA A 396 4.92 4.16 -8.66
N ARG A 397 6.23 3.98 -8.89
CA ARG A 397 6.78 3.04 -9.89
C ARG A 397 6.12 3.26 -11.28
N PRO A 398 5.44 2.30 -11.97
CA PRO A 398 4.85 2.60 -13.27
C PRO A 398 3.53 3.35 -13.20
N GLN A 399 3.02 3.72 -12.01
CA GLN A 399 1.75 4.40 -11.89
C GLN A 399 1.94 5.88 -11.54
N GLN A 400 1.29 6.75 -12.31
CA GLN A 400 1.14 8.15 -11.98
C GLN A 400 -0.35 8.53 -11.96
N TRP A 401 -0.81 9.12 -10.86
CA TRP A 401 -2.17 9.62 -10.72
C TRP A 401 -2.15 11.13 -10.51
N ILE A 402 -3.06 11.84 -11.18
CA ILE A 402 -3.38 13.23 -10.90
C ILE A 402 -4.86 13.27 -10.51
N LEU A 403 -5.13 13.56 -9.24
CA LEU A 403 -6.46 13.43 -8.66
C LEU A 403 -7.05 14.81 -8.34
N PRO A 404 -8.28 15.13 -8.80
CA PRO A 404 -8.94 16.38 -8.46
C PRO A 404 -9.54 16.30 -7.05
N VAL A 405 -8.88 16.95 -6.10
CA VAL A 405 -9.20 16.86 -4.65
C VAL A 405 -9.56 18.23 -4.10
N THR A 406 -10.43 18.29 -3.10
CA THR A 406 -10.77 19.59 -2.47
C THR A 406 -9.69 20.07 -1.51
N GLN A 407 -9.05 19.15 -0.79
CA GLN A 407 -8.06 19.43 0.25
C GLN A 407 -6.71 18.76 -0.10
N ALA A 408 -6.05 19.25 -1.15
CA ALA A 408 -4.83 18.65 -1.67
C ALA A 408 -3.69 18.59 -0.64
N GLY A 409 -3.44 19.68 0.08
CA GLY A 409 -2.37 19.77 1.07
C GLY A 409 -2.59 18.84 2.27
N GLU A 410 -3.77 18.85 2.87
CA GLU A 410 -4.09 17.96 4.00
C GLU A 410 -3.99 16.48 3.63
N LEU A 411 -4.44 16.12 2.41
CA LEU A 411 -4.33 14.75 1.92
C LEU A 411 -2.87 14.37 1.63
N ALA A 412 -2.08 15.27 1.05
CA ALA A 412 -0.65 15.05 0.84
C ALA A 412 0.06 14.75 2.16
N GLU A 413 -0.19 15.54 3.20
CA GLU A 413 0.39 15.32 4.54
C GLU A 413 -0.05 14.00 5.16
N LEU A 414 -1.33 13.65 5.05
CA LEU A 414 -1.83 12.36 5.52
C LEU A 414 -1.11 11.20 4.83
N ILE A 415 -0.92 11.27 3.51
CA ILE A 415 -0.26 10.22 2.72
C ILE A 415 1.22 10.13 3.09
N ARG A 416 1.95 11.25 3.12
CA ARG A 416 3.36 11.32 3.54
C ARG A 416 3.57 10.71 4.92
N SER A 417 2.70 11.02 5.90
CA SER A 417 2.79 10.48 7.27
C SER A 417 2.62 8.96 7.37
N ARG A 418 2.05 8.33 6.33
CA ARG A 418 1.75 6.90 6.23
C ARG A 418 2.62 6.14 5.24
N GLN A 419 3.54 6.82 4.55
CA GLN A 419 4.53 6.16 3.71
C GLN A 419 5.35 5.18 4.56
N GLY A 420 5.68 4.06 3.95
CA GLY A 420 6.29 2.93 4.65
C GLY A 420 7.15 2.11 3.71
N THR A 421 7.47 0.87 4.11
CA THR A 421 8.30 -0.01 3.30
C THR A 421 7.64 -0.31 1.95
N PRO A 422 8.38 -0.20 0.83
CA PRO A 422 7.89 -0.56 -0.50
C PRO A 422 7.30 -1.95 -0.54
N ALA A 423 6.22 -2.12 -1.29
CA ALA A 423 5.60 -3.42 -1.47
C ALA A 423 6.41 -4.24 -2.48
N ARG A 424 6.48 -5.55 -2.28
CA ARG A 424 7.13 -6.42 -3.29
C ARG A 424 6.29 -6.42 -4.57
N PRO A 425 6.91 -6.20 -5.75
CA PRO A 425 6.20 -6.31 -7.01
C PRO A 425 5.67 -7.74 -7.19
N SER A 426 4.45 -7.85 -7.72
CA SER A 426 3.86 -9.12 -8.11
C SER A 426 4.67 -9.73 -9.24
N ARG A 427 4.97 -11.03 -9.13
CA ARG A 427 5.51 -11.82 -10.24
C ARG A 427 4.30 -12.44 -10.95
N MET A 428 3.92 -11.88 -12.07
CA MET A 428 2.78 -12.31 -12.89
C MET A 428 3.20 -12.25 -14.36
N SER A 429 2.75 -13.20 -15.18
CA SER A 429 2.93 -13.09 -16.64
C SER A 429 1.90 -12.13 -17.26
N VAL A 430 2.13 -11.72 -18.51
CA VAL A 430 1.19 -10.85 -19.23
C VAL A 430 -0.15 -11.56 -19.44
N GLU A 431 -0.13 -12.86 -19.73
CA GLU A 431 -1.34 -13.68 -19.90
C GLU A 431 -2.12 -13.80 -18.58
N GLU A 432 -1.45 -14.10 -17.47
CA GLU A 432 -2.06 -14.14 -16.14
C GLU A 432 -2.67 -12.79 -15.76
N TRP A 433 -2.01 -11.70 -16.13
CA TRP A 433 -2.50 -10.34 -15.95
C TRP A 433 -3.77 -10.09 -16.78
N ARG A 434 -3.79 -10.43 -18.07
CA ARG A 434 -4.99 -10.29 -18.93
C ARG A 434 -6.18 -11.06 -18.37
N GLU A 435 -5.96 -12.31 -17.96
CA GLU A 435 -7.00 -13.14 -17.35
C GLU A 435 -7.55 -12.51 -16.06
N LEU A 436 -6.65 -12.01 -15.20
CA LEU A 436 -7.02 -11.36 -13.95
C LEU A 436 -7.79 -10.05 -14.21
N HIS A 437 -7.34 -9.25 -15.17
CA HIS A 437 -7.95 -7.99 -15.56
C HIS A 437 -9.36 -8.22 -16.11
N GLN A 438 -9.51 -9.10 -17.10
CA GLN A 438 -10.82 -9.47 -17.67
C GLN A 438 -11.75 -10.08 -16.62
N TRP A 439 -11.22 -10.88 -15.68
CA TRP A 439 -12.00 -11.40 -14.55
C TRP A 439 -12.49 -10.27 -13.63
N ALA A 440 -11.62 -9.28 -13.33
CA ALA A 440 -11.96 -8.17 -12.45
C ALA A 440 -13.04 -7.28 -13.06
N VAL A 441 -12.85 -6.88 -14.33
CA VAL A 441 -13.83 -6.12 -15.12
C VAL A 441 -15.20 -6.82 -15.11
N ARG A 442 -15.26 -8.09 -15.51
CA ARG A 442 -16.52 -8.87 -15.50
C ARG A 442 -17.20 -8.96 -14.14
N ARG A 443 -16.42 -8.88 -13.04
CA ARG A 443 -16.95 -8.97 -11.68
C ARG A 443 -17.36 -7.63 -11.09
N THR A 444 -16.86 -6.53 -11.62
CA THR A 444 -17.23 -5.18 -11.19
C THR A 444 -18.28 -4.55 -12.07
N THR A 445 -18.40 -4.93 -13.34
CA THR A 445 -19.44 -4.44 -14.26
C THR A 445 -20.50 -5.51 -14.56
N GLY A 446 -21.75 -5.21 -14.25
CA GLY A 446 -22.91 -5.92 -14.76
C GLY A 446 -23.27 -5.40 -16.15
N SER A 447 -23.51 -6.32 -17.07
CA SER A 447 -24.04 -6.03 -18.40
C SER A 447 -25.55 -5.91 -18.29
N ASP A 448 -26.10 -4.71 -18.37
CA ASP A 448 -27.47 -4.52 -18.84
C ASP A 448 -27.41 -3.77 -20.17
N ARG A 449 -28.29 -4.13 -21.11
CA ARG A 449 -28.24 -3.78 -22.56
C ARG A 449 -27.98 -2.28 -22.84
N GLY A 450 -26.72 -1.86 -22.82
CA GLY A 450 -26.27 -0.49 -23.13
C GLY A 450 -25.80 0.35 -21.94
N ASN A 451 -25.88 -0.14 -20.70
CA ASN A 451 -25.37 0.56 -19.51
C ASN A 451 -24.65 -0.40 -18.56
N TYR A 452 -23.34 -0.20 -18.36
CA TYR A 452 -22.55 -0.98 -17.41
C TYR A 452 -22.91 -0.58 -15.97
N GLN A 453 -23.76 -1.37 -15.29
CA GLN A 453 -24.05 -1.15 -13.87
C GLN A 453 -23.02 -1.86 -13.00
N THR A 454 -22.28 -1.13 -12.16
CA THR A 454 -21.30 -1.78 -11.28
C THR A 454 -21.97 -2.70 -10.24
N VAL A 455 -21.75 -4.03 -10.32
CA VAL A 455 -22.24 -4.97 -9.30
C VAL A 455 -21.27 -4.94 -8.13
N GLY A 456 -21.69 -4.34 -7.02
CA GLY A 456 -20.86 -4.24 -5.83
C GLY A 456 -20.46 -5.62 -5.31
N ILE A 457 -19.16 -5.88 -5.17
CA ILE A 457 -18.61 -7.08 -4.50
C ILE A 457 -19.25 -7.31 -3.10
N GLY A 458 -19.69 -6.22 -2.46
CA GLY A 458 -20.40 -6.23 -1.19
C GLY A 458 -21.80 -6.88 -1.19
N TRP A 459 -22.41 -7.13 -2.36
CA TRP A 459 -23.70 -7.83 -2.45
C TRP A 459 -23.64 -9.24 -1.84
N ARG A 460 -22.53 -9.97 -2.01
CA ARG A 460 -22.37 -11.33 -1.45
C ARG A 460 -22.39 -11.34 0.07
N LEU A 461 -21.79 -10.33 0.70
CA LEU A 461 -21.85 -10.13 2.15
C LEU A 461 -23.29 -9.85 2.61
N PHE A 462 -24.02 -9.03 1.85
CA PHE A 462 -25.42 -8.77 2.13
C PHE A 462 -26.27 -10.04 1.94
N ALA A 463 -26.13 -10.76 0.82
CA ALA A 463 -26.82 -12.02 0.60
C ALA A 463 -26.49 -13.05 1.70
N ALA A 464 -25.22 -13.17 2.10
CA ALA A 464 -24.79 -14.02 3.21
C ALA A 464 -25.44 -13.62 4.54
N SER A 465 -25.61 -12.32 4.80
CA SER A 465 -26.32 -11.85 5.99
C SER A 465 -27.81 -12.24 5.99
N VAL A 466 -28.47 -12.16 4.83
CA VAL A 466 -29.87 -12.54 4.67
C VAL A 466 -30.04 -14.04 4.80
N THR A 467 -29.25 -14.83 4.07
CA THR A 467 -29.30 -16.30 4.14
C THR A 467 -28.89 -16.81 5.52
N GLY A 468 -27.93 -16.14 6.16
CA GLY A 468 -27.50 -16.45 7.53
C GLY A 468 -28.60 -16.17 8.54
N THR A 469 -29.40 -15.13 8.32
CA THR A 469 -30.60 -14.85 9.12
C THR A 469 -31.61 -16.00 9.00
N PHE A 470 -31.91 -16.45 7.77
CA PHE A 470 -32.78 -17.61 7.55
C PHE A 470 -32.22 -18.89 8.18
N ALA A 471 -30.91 -19.14 8.05
CA ALA A 471 -30.25 -20.27 8.70
C ALA A 471 -30.48 -20.26 10.21
N TRP A 472 -30.31 -19.09 10.85
CA TRP A 472 -30.53 -18.92 12.28
C TRP A 472 -31.99 -19.14 12.68
N MET A 473 -32.92 -18.64 11.86
CA MET A 473 -34.37 -18.87 12.05
C MET A 473 -34.72 -20.35 11.98
N PHE A 474 -34.23 -21.07 10.98
CA PHE A 474 -34.51 -22.50 10.82
C PHE A 474 -33.87 -23.34 11.92
N ILE A 475 -32.64 -23.04 12.33
CA ILE A 475 -31.98 -23.71 13.48
C ILE A 475 -32.84 -23.56 14.75
N SER A 476 -33.40 -22.37 14.96
CA SER A 476 -34.22 -22.09 16.14
C SER A 476 -35.60 -22.78 16.13
N LEU A 477 -36.11 -23.12 14.95
CA LEU A 477 -37.36 -23.88 14.76
C LEU A 477 -37.15 -25.41 14.86
N GLY A 478 -35.90 -25.87 14.94
CA GLY A 478 -35.55 -27.28 15.14
C GLY A 478 -35.87 -28.19 13.95
N LEU A 479 -36.14 -29.47 14.23
CA LEU A 479 -36.32 -30.53 13.21
C LEU A 479 -37.43 -30.24 12.19
N VAL A 480 -38.42 -29.42 12.54
CA VAL A 480 -39.55 -29.05 11.64
C VAL A 480 -39.06 -28.22 10.44
N ALA A 481 -37.91 -27.55 10.54
CA ALA A 481 -37.35 -26.71 9.50
C ALA A 481 -36.04 -27.27 8.88
N TRP A 482 -35.81 -28.58 8.99
CA TRP A 482 -34.54 -29.21 8.59
C TRP A 482 -34.14 -28.93 7.13
N GLY A 483 -35.11 -28.94 6.20
CA GLY A 483 -34.86 -28.58 4.79
C GLY A 483 -34.35 -27.15 4.62
N GLY A 484 -34.86 -26.21 5.42
CA GLY A 484 -34.38 -24.83 5.44
C GLY A 484 -32.95 -24.70 5.98
N ILE A 485 -32.60 -25.47 7.03
CA ILE A 485 -31.24 -25.52 7.58
C ILE A 485 -30.25 -26.03 6.53
N LEU A 486 -30.58 -27.15 5.88
CA LEU A 486 -29.75 -27.79 4.86
C LEU A 486 -29.47 -26.90 3.64
N ILE A 487 -30.31 -25.91 3.37
CA ILE A 487 -30.10 -24.96 2.28
C ILE A 487 -29.40 -23.69 2.77
N ALA A 488 -29.93 -23.08 3.84
CA ALA A 488 -29.49 -21.75 4.27
C ALA A 488 -28.08 -21.75 4.89
N VAL A 489 -27.70 -22.79 5.64
CA VAL A 489 -26.35 -22.89 6.23
C VAL A 489 -25.28 -23.07 5.15
N PRO A 490 -25.37 -24.05 4.22
CA PRO A 490 -24.39 -24.19 3.16
C PRO A 490 -24.36 -22.99 2.21
N LEU A 491 -25.52 -22.39 1.90
CA LEU A 491 -25.58 -21.21 1.05
C LEU A 491 -24.86 -20.01 1.69
N THR A 492 -25.05 -19.80 2.99
CA THR A 492 -24.35 -18.74 3.75
C THR A 492 -22.84 -18.99 3.77
N ALA A 493 -22.43 -20.22 4.10
CA ALA A 493 -21.02 -20.59 4.09
C ALA A 493 -20.38 -20.43 2.70
N TRP A 494 -21.09 -20.83 1.65
CA TRP A 494 -20.66 -20.66 0.25
C TRP A 494 -20.54 -19.20 -0.14
N LEU A 495 -21.52 -18.34 0.20
CA LEU A 495 -21.47 -16.90 -0.10
C LEU A 495 -20.31 -16.20 0.63
N LEU A 496 -20.02 -16.58 1.88
CA LEU A 496 -18.88 -16.05 2.63
C LEU A 496 -17.55 -16.52 2.04
N ALA A 497 -17.44 -17.80 1.68
CA ALA A 497 -16.26 -18.36 1.04
C ALA A 497 -16.01 -17.73 -0.35
N ASP A 498 -17.05 -17.58 -1.17
CA ASP A 498 -16.97 -16.90 -2.47
C ASP A 498 -16.59 -15.43 -2.28
N TRP A 499 -17.17 -14.72 -1.31
CA TRP A 499 -16.78 -13.35 -0.99
C TRP A 499 -15.30 -13.25 -0.60
N TRP A 500 -14.81 -14.13 0.26
CA TRP A 500 -13.40 -14.16 0.69
C TRP A 500 -12.46 -14.39 -0.51
N ARG A 501 -12.78 -15.39 -1.35
CA ARG A 501 -12.02 -15.72 -2.55
C ARG A 501 -12.00 -14.57 -3.56
N VAL A 502 -13.16 -13.99 -3.84
CA VAL A 502 -13.30 -12.85 -4.76
C VAL A 502 -12.57 -11.62 -4.22
N ARG A 503 -12.65 -11.34 -2.91
CA ARG A 503 -11.99 -10.17 -2.32
C ARG A 503 -10.47 -10.27 -2.43
N GLY A 504 -9.90 -11.43 -2.14
CA GLY A 504 -8.47 -11.68 -2.28
C GLY A 504 -8.00 -11.46 -3.72
N ARG A 505 -8.65 -12.10 -4.69
CA ARG A 505 -8.30 -11.96 -6.11
C ARG A 505 -8.51 -10.54 -6.64
N MET A 506 -9.58 -9.85 -6.22
CA MET A 506 -9.81 -8.45 -6.56
C MET A 506 -8.72 -7.53 -6.00
N ARG A 507 -8.21 -7.78 -4.78
CA ARG A 507 -7.06 -7.00 -4.27
C ARG A 507 -5.82 -7.18 -5.14
N VAL A 508 -5.59 -8.35 -5.72
CA VAL A 508 -4.47 -8.55 -6.65
C VAL A 508 -4.69 -7.76 -7.93
N ALA A 509 -5.90 -7.79 -8.48
CA ALA A 509 -6.27 -7.01 -9.67
C ALA A 509 -6.13 -5.50 -9.43
N GLU A 510 -6.64 -5.00 -8.29
CA GLU A 510 -6.54 -3.59 -7.87
C GLU A 510 -5.09 -3.05 -7.96
N HIS A 511 -4.07 -3.85 -7.59
CA HIS A 511 -2.67 -3.38 -7.62
C HIS A 511 -1.97 -3.62 -8.96
N ASN A 512 -2.46 -4.55 -9.78
CA ASN A 512 -1.88 -4.90 -11.07
C ASN A 512 -2.75 -4.35 -12.20
N VAL A 513 -3.02 -3.04 -12.13
CA VAL A 513 -3.80 -2.38 -13.20
C VAL A 513 -2.99 -2.34 -14.49
N LEU A 514 -1.68 -2.15 -14.38
CA LEU A 514 -0.75 -2.16 -15.50
C LEU A 514 -0.15 -3.55 -15.71
N PRO A 515 0.14 -3.94 -16.96
CA PRO A 515 0.76 -5.22 -17.24
C PRO A 515 2.17 -5.30 -16.64
N PRO A 516 2.62 -6.51 -16.31
CA PRO A 516 3.98 -6.73 -15.81
C PRO A 516 5.01 -6.26 -16.84
N GLY A 517 6.04 -5.56 -16.39
CA GLY A 517 7.07 -5.00 -17.26
C GLY A 517 6.70 -3.67 -17.93
N SER A 518 5.57 -3.05 -17.56
CA SER A 518 5.25 -1.68 -18.00
C SER A 518 6.37 -0.72 -17.63
N PRO A 519 6.76 0.21 -18.53
CA PRO A 519 7.78 1.21 -18.23
C PRO A 519 7.31 2.13 -17.11
N ASP A 520 8.24 2.79 -16.43
CA ASP A 520 7.88 3.76 -15.40
C ASP A 520 7.22 5.00 -16.05
N TRP A 521 5.90 5.10 -15.95
CA TRP A 521 5.11 6.21 -16.52
C TRP A 521 5.23 7.52 -15.75
N GLY A 522 5.89 7.48 -14.60
CA GLY A 522 5.89 8.56 -13.64
C GLY A 522 7.07 9.50 -13.80
N GLU A 523 6.80 10.76 -14.16
CA GLU A 523 7.77 11.82 -13.92
C GLU A 523 7.94 11.95 -12.40
N THR A 524 9.10 11.59 -11.88
CA THR A 524 9.37 11.60 -10.43
C THR A 524 9.90 12.94 -9.94
N ARG A 525 10.36 13.80 -10.86
CA ARG A 525 10.90 15.11 -10.51
C ARG A 525 9.81 16.04 -9.96
N PRO A 526 10.06 16.71 -8.82
CA PRO A 526 9.09 17.66 -8.27
C PRO A 526 9.02 18.97 -9.05
N ASP A 527 10.08 19.33 -9.78
CA ASP A 527 10.17 20.56 -10.56
C ASP A 527 9.70 20.42 -12.01
N HIS A 528 9.33 19.22 -12.45
CA HIS A 528 8.75 18.95 -13.76
C HIS A 528 7.40 18.24 -13.60
N ALA A 529 6.44 18.52 -14.47
CA ALA A 529 5.17 17.82 -14.46
C ALA A 529 4.64 17.57 -15.88
N PRO A 530 4.10 16.38 -16.16
CA PRO A 530 3.61 16.02 -17.49
C PRO A 530 2.32 16.73 -17.88
N VAL A 531 1.72 17.50 -16.95
CA VAL A 531 0.60 18.39 -17.25
C VAL A 531 1.15 19.78 -17.54
N PRO A 532 0.95 20.32 -18.75
CA PRO A 532 1.34 21.67 -19.09
C PRO A 532 0.78 22.67 -18.08
N GLY A 533 1.59 23.66 -17.69
CA GLY A 533 1.18 24.69 -16.75
C GLY A 533 0.92 24.22 -15.32
N TRP A 534 1.35 23.01 -14.93
CA TRP A 534 1.27 22.56 -13.55
C TRP A 534 2.03 23.49 -12.60
N GLN A 535 1.35 23.86 -11.52
CA GLN A 535 1.82 24.76 -10.49
C GLN A 535 1.79 24.03 -9.15
N PRO A 536 2.93 23.48 -8.69
CA PRO A 536 2.99 22.81 -7.40
C PRO A 536 2.81 23.82 -6.27
N TYR A 537 2.14 23.42 -5.20
CA TYR A 537 2.00 24.26 -4.02
C TYR A 537 3.28 24.26 -3.18
N ARG A 538 3.66 25.43 -2.69
CA ARG A 538 4.74 25.62 -1.72
C ARG A 538 4.31 25.31 -0.30
#